data_AF-X1LI34-F1
#
_entry.id   AF-X1LI34-F1
#
_cell.length_a   1.000
_cell.length_b   1.000
_cell.length_c   1.000
_cell.angle_alpha   90.00
_cell.angle_beta   90.00
_cell.angle_gamma   90.00
#
_symmetry.space_group_name_H-M   'P 1'
#
loop_
_entity.id
_entity.type
_entity.pdbx_description
1 polymer ?
#
loop_
_entity_poly.entity_id
_entity_poly.type
_entity_poly.pdbx_seq_one_letter_code
_entity_poly.pdbx_strand_id
1 'polypeptide(L)'
;MVGRKEKVYMPLWRPIEVQNENRNRFSLGEIQICCPVCGTPEVGTYGTHGRENTRLETFQCKNSKCPHKKSFKTPKQFILTTSYQFKELVFNKLKAFYEDLMKDGAKNKTIAKKYGISESQVSALRLEIEDAIDKLNGLDSLVLEPQPDTAIAIDETFLKIQGTSIYVIIATGYSSHKTLGIKVSKSRSEEDMRKVFDEAERNTEYQITTITSDALNATQSMAKNLGREITHVIHPHKKPFKKVIIRHYSYEGDERVTTTIGVKSDFFKKRGKRQFKYMEDKTDLTPKIKKKRGRPKGSKTKKKRKKPRKKKKRGRK
;
A
#
# COMPACT_ATOMS: atom_id res chain seq x y z
N MET A 1 29.98 51.36 -42.85
CA MET A 1 28.99 51.37 -41.75
C MET A 1 29.73 51.12 -40.45
N VAL A 2 29.73 52.11 -39.55
CA VAL A 2 30.37 52.03 -38.23
C VAL A 2 29.78 50.84 -37.46
N GLY A 3 30.68 50.00 -36.94
CA GLY A 3 30.41 48.66 -36.43
C GLY A 3 29.28 48.62 -35.40
N ARG A 4 28.21 47.89 -35.73
CA ARG A 4 27.30 47.38 -34.70
C ARG A 4 28.14 46.51 -33.77
N LYS A 5 28.21 46.87 -32.48
CA LYS A 5 28.82 46.03 -31.46
C LYS A 5 28.29 44.61 -31.61
N GLU A 6 29.21 43.64 -31.63
CA GLU A 6 28.85 42.24 -31.71
C GLU A 6 27.94 41.91 -30.52
N LYS A 7 26.71 41.49 -30.81
CA LYS A 7 25.73 41.24 -29.76
C LYS A 7 26.08 39.91 -29.10
N VAL A 8 26.61 39.98 -27.88
CA VAL A 8 26.83 38.78 -27.06
C VAL A 8 25.47 38.22 -26.66
N TYR A 9 25.17 37.00 -27.10
CA TYR A 9 23.94 36.30 -26.75
C TYR A 9 24.17 35.51 -25.47
N MET A 10 23.53 35.96 -24.38
CA MET A 10 23.53 35.22 -23.12
C MET A 10 22.60 34.00 -23.20
N PRO A 11 22.86 32.94 -22.41
CA PRO A 11 21.93 31.84 -22.22
C PRO A 11 20.51 32.31 -21.92
N LEU A 12 19.55 31.83 -22.69
CA LEU A 12 18.14 32.14 -22.49
C LEU A 12 17.50 31.11 -21.58
N TRP A 13 17.08 31.53 -20.39
CA TRP A 13 16.35 30.71 -19.43
C TRP A 13 14.86 31.02 -19.49
N ARG A 14 14.01 29.99 -19.39
CA ARG A 14 12.57 30.12 -19.29
C ARG A 14 12.03 29.33 -18.09
N PRO A 15 11.08 29.88 -17.32
CA PRO A 15 10.39 29.11 -16.30
C PRO A 15 9.53 28.02 -16.95
N ILE A 16 9.45 26.88 -16.29
CA ILE A 16 8.52 25.81 -16.60
C ILE A 16 7.46 25.81 -15.51
N GLU A 17 6.21 25.99 -15.91
CA GLU A 17 5.06 25.86 -15.03
C GLU A 17 4.14 24.75 -15.53
N VAL A 18 3.60 23.99 -14.59
CA VAL A 18 2.52 23.03 -14.84
C VAL A 18 1.24 23.64 -14.33
N GLN A 19 0.16 23.45 -15.08
CA GLN A 19 -1.18 23.83 -14.65
C GLN A 19 -2.05 22.57 -14.55
N ASN A 20 -2.68 22.34 -13.39
CA ASN A 20 -3.66 21.26 -13.26
C ASN A 20 -5.06 21.72 -13.74
N GLU A 21 -6.03 20.80 -13.79
CA GLU A 21 -7.40 21.09 -14.23
C GLU A 21 -8.08 22.17 -13.38
N ASN A 22 -7.74 22.21 -12.09
CA ASN A 22 -8.18 23.22 -11.14
C ASN A 22 -7.48 24.59 -11.31
N ARG A 23 -6.73 24.76 -12.41
CA ARG A 23 -5.97 25.97 -12.77
C ARG A 23 -4.84 26.36 -11.80
N ASN A 24 -4.48 25.50 -10.85
CA ASN A 24 -3.33 25.74 -10.00
C ASN A 24 -2.05 25.65 -10.82
N ARG A 25 -1.11 26.58 -10.59
CA ARG A 25 0.18 26.62 -11.27
C ARG A 25 1.30 26.20 -10.34
N PHE A 26 2.21 25.39 -10.85
CA PHE A 26 3.35 24.83 -10.12
C PHE A 26 4.62 25.12 -10.89
N SER A 27 5.62 25.74 -10.25
CA SER A 27 6.92 25.90 -10.88
C SER A 27 7.70 24.59 -10.83
N LEU A 28 8.14 24.11 -12.00
CA LEU A 28 9.11 23.02 -12.12
C LEU A 28 10.56 23.54 -12.25
N GLY A 29 10.77 24.83 -11.97
CA GLY A 29 12.04 25.53 -12.12
C GLY A 29 12.23 26.11 -13.51
N GLU A 30 13.48 26.23 -13.95
CA GLU A 30 13.83 26.85 -15.24
C GLU A 30 14.48 25.85 -16.19
N ILE A 31 14.41 26.17 -17.49
CA ILE A 31 15.09 25.45 -18.56
C ILE A 31 15.91 26.40 -19.40
N GLN A 32 17.15 26.00 -19.70
CA GLN A 32 17.98 26.67 -20.66
C GLN A 32 17.55 26.28 -22.07
N ILE A 33 17.31 27.28 -22.91
CA ILE A 33 16.93 27.07 -24.30
C ILE A 33 18.18 26.88 -25.14
N CYS A 34 18.26 25.71 -25.78
CA CYS A 34 19.34 25.36 -26.68
C CYS A 34 18.82 25.12 -28.10
N CYS A 35 19.67 25.36 -29.10
CA CYS A 35 19.34 25.03 -30.48
C CYS A 35 19.26 23.50 -30.64
N PRO A 36 18.17 22.94 -31.21
CA PRO A 36 18.02 21.50 -31.34
C PRO A 36 18.98 20.86 -32.36
N VAL A 37 19.67 21.66 -33.18
CA VAL A 37 20.61 21.18 -34.21
C VAL A 37 22.06 21.17 -33.71
N CYS A 38 22.47 22.19 -32.96
CA CYS A 38 23.87 22.36 -32.54
C CYS A 38 24.07 22.36 -31.02
N GLY A 39 23.00 22.23 -30.23
CA GLY A 39 23.06 22.21 -28.77
C GLY A 39 23.46 23.53 -28.10
N THR A 40 23.75 24.59 -28.86
CA THR A 40 24.27 25.83 -28.29
C THR A 40 23.20 26.65 -27.60
N PRO A 41 23.53 27.34 -26.50
CA PRO A 41 22.62 28.25 -25.80
C PRO A 41 22.47 29.63 -26.48
N GLU A 42 23.20 29.87 -27.58
CA GLU A 42 23.09 31.07 -28.41
C GLU A 42 21.77 31.09 -29.19
N VAL A 43 20.69 31.37 -28.48
CA VAL A 43 19.33 31.38 -28.99
C VAL A 43 18.64 32.68 -28.62
N GLY A 44 17.89 33.26 -29.54
CA GLY A 44 17.04 34.42 -29.29
C GLY A 44 15.58 34.14 -29.59
N THR A 45 14.69 34.95 -29.01
CA THR A 45 13.27 34.94 -29.35
C THR A 45 13.07 35.40 -30.80
N TYR A 46 12.11 34.78 -31.49
CA TYR A 46 11.75 35.05 -32.88
C TYR A 46 10.25 35.36 -33.01
N GLY A 47 9.69 36.03 -31.99
CA GLY A 47 8.27 36.36 -31.95
C GLY A 47 7.36 35.17 -31.65
N THR A 48 6.08 35.35 -31.90
CA THR A 48 5.04 34.34 -31.65
C THR A 48 4.33 33.99 -32.95
N HIS A 49 4.05 32.70 -33.15
CA HIS A 49 3.29 32.21 -34.29
C HIS A 49 1.94 31.65 -33.81
N GLY A 50 0.88 31.88 -34.59
CA GLY A 50 -0.45 31.35 -34.31
C GLY A 50 -0.54 29.85 -34.62
N ARG A 51 -1.25 29.13 -33.75
CA ARG A 51 -1.69 27.74 -33.92
C ARG A 51 -3.18 27.70 -33.57
N GLU A 52 -3.94 26.72 -34.09
CA GLU A 52 -5.43 26.68 -34.06
C GLU A 52 -6.09 27.24 -32.80
N ASN A 53 -5.55 26.97 -31.60
CA ASN A 53 -6.11 27.47 -30.33
C ASN A 53 -5.11 28.24 -29.43
N THR A 54 -3.86 28.50 -29.87
CA THR A 54 -2.83 29.12 -29.03
C THR A 54 -1.79 29.92 -29.83
N ARG A 55 -1.08 30.84 -29.19
CA ARG A 55 0.14 31.46 -29.75
C ARG A 55 1.37 30.83 -29.13
N LEU A 56 2.30 30.37 -29.96
CA LEU A 56 3.54 29.72 -29.50
C LEU A 56 4.73 30.65 -29.72
N GLU A 57 5.54 30.82 -28.68
CA GLU A 57 6.84 31.50 -28.79
C GLU A 57 7.77 30.66 -29.67
N THR A 58 8.38 31.31 -30.65
CA THR A 58 9.41 30.69 -31.50
C THR A 58 10.77 31.22 -31.17
N PHE A 59 11.76 30.38 -31.41
CA PHE A 59 13.16 30.67 -31.11
C PHE A 59 14.00 30.51 -32.36
N GLN A 60 15.07 31.28 -32.43
CA GLN A 60 16.01 31.25 -33.54
C GLN A 60 17.43 31.07 -33.03
N CYS A 61 18.13 30.08 -33.59
CA CYS A 61 19.54 29.86 -33.33
C CYS A 61 20.36 31.02 -33.90
N LYS A 62 21.22 31.62 -33.07
CA LYS A 62 22.09 32.75 -33.44
C LYS A 62 23.54 32.33 -33.70
N ASN A 63 23.91 31.10 -33.34
CA ASN A 63 25.22 30.53 -33.62
C ASN A 63 25.57 30.59 -35.12
N SER A 64 26.67 31.26 -35.44
CA SER A 64 27.20 31.38 -36.79
C SER A 64 27.71 30.05 -37.35
N LYS A 65 28.16 29.14 -36.48
CA LYS A 65 28.72 27.81 -36.81
C LYS A 65 27.67 26.69 -36.81
N CYS A 66 26.38 27.01 -36.68
CA CYS A 66 25.31 26.01 -36.66
C CYS A 66 25.29 25.20 -37.98
N PRO A 67 25.27 23.85 -37.95
CA PRO A 67 25.23 23.02 -39.15
C PRO A 67 24.08 23.35 -40.11
N HIS A 68 22.96 23.85 -39.59
CA HIS A 68 21.82 24.27 -40.41
C HIS A 68 22.19 25.35 -41.45
N LYS A 69 23.13 26.25 -41.12
CA LYS A 69 23.58 27.30 -42.05
C LYS A 69 24.40 26.76 -43.23
N LYS A 70 24.88 25.51 -43.17
CA LYS A 70 25.54 24.86 -44.32
C LYS A 70 24.54 24.58 -45.45
N SER A 71 23.29 24.30 -45.10
CA SER A 71 22.24 23.93 -46.07
C SER A 71 21.21 25.02 -46.32
N PHE A 72 21.11 26.03 -45.43
CA PHE A 72 20.09 27.08 -45.50
C PHE A 72 20.67 28.48 -45.26
N LYS A 73 20.17 29.47 -46.01
CA LYS A 73 20.57 30.89 -45.86
C LYS A 73 20.04 31.52 -44.56
N THR A 74 18.95 31.00 -44.01
CA THR A 74 18.31 31.52 -42.81
C THR A 74 18.75 30.76 -41.55
N PRO A 75 18.85 31.42 -40.38
CA PRO A 75 19.13 30.71 -39.14
C PRO A 75 17.95 29.82 -38.73
N LYS A 76 18.25 28.67 -38.12
CA LYS A 76 17.25 27.68 -37.72
C LYS A 76 16.23 28.29 -36.75
N GLN A 77 14.96 28.23 -37.14
CA GLN A 77 13.83 28.53 -36.28
C GLN A 77 13.25 27.23 -35.70
N PHE A 78 12.78 27.27 -34.46
CA PHE A 78 12.19 26.11 -33.79
C PHE A 78 11.21 26.52 -32.69
N ILE A 79 10.34 25.57 -32.33
CA ILE A 79 9.39 25.67 -31.22
C ILE A 79 9.85 24.67 -30.14
N LEU A 80 9.81 25.07 -28.88
CA LEU A 80 10.24 24.21 -27.77
C LEU A 80 9.38 22.95 -27.62
N THR A 81 8.05 23.09 -27.72
CA THR A 81 7.10 22.00 -27.45
C THR A 81 7.22 20.82 -28.42
N THR A 82 7.84 21.02 -29.59
CA THR A 82 8.09 19.94 -30.57
C THR A 82 9.47 19.30 -30.40
N SER A 83 10.37 19.87 -29.58
CA SER A 83 11.70 19.32 -29.34
C SER A 83 11.64 18.09 -28.43
N TYR A 84 12.30 17.01 -28.84
CA TYR A 84 12.44 15.79 -28.02
C TYR A 84 13.13 16.09 -26.68
N GLN A 85 14.23 16.84 -26.70
CA GLN A 85 14.97 17.24 -25.50
C GLN A 85 14.07 18.01 -24.52
N PHE A 86 13.19 18.86 -25.02
CA PHE A 86 12.25 19.59 -24.18
C PHE A 86 11.23 18.65 -23.53
N LYS A 87 10.67 17.72 -24.30
CA LYS A 87 9.72 16.71 -23.78
C LYS A 87 10.38 15.85 -22.70
N GLU A 88 11.61 15.40 -22.92
CA GLU A 88 12.36 14.58 -21.97
C GLU A 88 12.67 15.35 -20.67
N LEU A 89 13.11 16.62 -20.77
CA LEU A 89 13.37 17.46 -19.59
C LEU A 89 12.11 17.72 -18.77
N VAL A 90 10.99 18.01 -19.43
CA VAL A 90 9.70 18.21 -18.76
C VAL A 90 9.24 16.91 -18.10
N PHE A 91 9.35 15.78 -18.81
CA PHE A 91 8.98 14.48 -18.28
C PHE A 91 9.80 14.09 -17.05
N ASN A 92 11.12 14.31 -17.07
CA ASN A 92 11.98 14.04 -15.93
C ASN A 92 11.66 14.92 -14.71
N LYS A 93 11.33 16.21 -14.92
CA LYS A 93 10.88 17.10 -13.85
C LYS A 93 9.53 16.67 -13.26
N LEU A 94 8.58 16.28 -14.11
CA LEU A 94 7.29 15.75 -13.69
C LEU A 94 7.44 14.44 -12.92
N LYS A 95 8.31 13.54 -13.38
CA LYS A 95 8.60 12.28 -12.71
C LYS A 95 9.19 12.52 -11.31
N ALA A 96 10.18 13.42 -11.19
CA ALA A 96 10.76 13.76 -9.89
C ALA A 96 9.72 14.38 -8.94
N PHE A 97 8.84 15.24 -9.45
CA PHE A 97 7.73 15.80 -8.67
C PHE A 97 6.76 14.72 -8.19
N TYR A 98 6.39 13.80 -9.08
CA TYR A 98 5.53 12.66 -8.75
C TYR A 98 6.17 11.75 -7.68
N GLU A 99 7.45 11.41 -7.85
CA GLU A 99 8.19 10.62 -6.87
C GLU A 99 8.23 11.31 -5.50
N ASP A 100 8.45 12.63 -5.44
CA ASP A 100 8.41 13.37 -4.18
C ASP A 100 7.02 13.38 -3.53
N LEU A 101 5.95 13.44 -4.33
CA LEU A 101 4.58 13.40 -3.82
C LEU A 101 4.27 12.02 -3.21
N MET A 102 4.70 10.95 -3.86
CA MET A 102 4.42 9.56 -3.47
C MET A 102 5.41 8.98 -2.46
N LYS A 103 6.58 9.60 -2.25
CA LYS A 103 7.59 9.07 -1.33
C LYS A 103 7.07 9.06 0.11
N ASP A 104 6.96 7.86 0.67
CA ASP A 104 6.52 7.63 2.04
C ASP A 104 7.33 8.47 3.05
N GLY A 105 6.60 9.24 3.86
CA GLY A 105 7.15 10.03 4.98
C GLY A 105 7.48 11.49 4.67
N ALA A 106 7.38 11.97 3.43
CA ALA A 106 7.59 13.38 3.13
C ALA A 106 6.42 14.24 3.66
N LYS A 107 6.68 15.05 4.70
CA LYS A 107 5.70 16.00 5.26
C LYS A 107 5.26 17.00 4.19
N ASN A 108 3.96 17.28 4.08
CA ASN A 108 3.38 18.21 3.11
C ASN A 108 4.11 19.56 3.10
N LYS A 109 4.46 20.07 4.28
CA LYS A 109 5.27 21.29 4.46
C LYS A 109 6.60 21.31 3.69
N THR A 110 7.28 20.17 3.63
CA THR A 110 8.58 20.05 2.95
C THR A 110 8.41 20.14 1.45
N ILE A 111 7.40 19.46 0.92
CA ILE A 111 7.07 19.46 -0.51
C ILE A 111 6.56 20.85 -0.93
N ALA A 112 5.66 21.43 -0.12
CA ALA A 112 5.16 22.79 -0.27
C ALA A 112 6.29 23.81 -0.42
N LYS A 113 7.29 23.75 0.47
CA LYS A 113 8.47 24.62 0.40
C LYS A 113 9.34 24.37 -0.84
N LYS A 114 9.54 23.11 -1.24
CA LYS A 114 10.36 22.73 -2.39
C LYS A 114 9.79 23.26 -3.71
N TYR A 115 8.47 23.20 -3.87
CA TYR A 115 7.77 23.54 -5.11
C TYR A 115 7.04 24.89 -5.06
N GLY A 116 7.15 25.64 -3.96
CA GLY A 116 6.56 26.97 -3.81
C GLY A 116 5.03 26.97 -3.77
N ILE A 117 4.42 25.92 -3.21
CA ILE A 117 2.96 25.74 -3.14
C ILE A 117 2.47 25.61 -1.71
N SER A 118 1.15 25.72 -1.49
CA SER A 118 0.57 25.54 -0.16
C SER A 118 0.50 24.06 0.26
N GLU A 119 0.49 23.80 1.57
CA GLU A 119 0.30 22.43 2.08
C GLU A 119 -1.06 21.83 1.69
N SER A 120 -2.08 22.68 1.55
CA SER A 120 -3.40 22.27 1.05
C SER A 120 -3.36 21.84 -0.41
N GLN A 121 -2.58 22.51 -1.26
CA GLN A 121 -2.39 22.12 -2.65
C GLN A 121 -1.62 20.79 -2.77
N VAL A 122 -0.61 20.56 -1.95
CA VAL A 122 0.08 19.25 -1.89
C VAL A 122 -0.90 18.14 -1.53
N SER A 123 -1.78 18.39 -0.56
CA SER A 123 -2.81 17.42 -0.16
C SER A 123 -3.82 17.14 -1.28
N ALA A 124 -4.29 18.18 -1.97
CA ALA A 124 -5.21 18.05 -3.09
C ALA A 124 -4.59 17.25 -4.25
N LEU A 125 -3.33 17.53 -4.59
CA LEU A 125 -2.61 16.80 -5.63
C LEU A 125 -2.39 15.32 -5.29
N ARG A 126 -2.10 15.00 -4.02
CA ARG A 126 -2.01 13.60 -3.58
C ARG A 126 -3.34 12.88 -3.77
N LEU A 127 -4.44 13.51 -3.37
CA LEU A 127 -5.78 12.96 -3.58
C LEU A 127 -6.09 12.77 -5.08
N GLU A 128 -5.78 13.75 -5.94
CA GLU A 128 -5.96 13.62 -7.39
C GLU A 128 -5.16 12.43 -7.97
N ILE A 129 -3.95 12.16 -7.44
CA ILE A 129 -3.13 11.02 -7.84
C ILE A 129 -3.70 9.71 -7.31
N GLU A 130 -4.08 9.66 -6.04
CA GLU A 130 -4.72 8.49 -5.40
C GLU A 130 -6.00 8.13 -6.16
N ASP A 131 -6.87 9.09 -6.45
CA ASP A 131 -8.08 8.89 -7.25
C ASP A 131 -7.78 8.39 -8.67
N ALA A 132 -6.68 8.85 -9.28
CA ALA A 132 -6.27 8.40 -10.60
C ALA A 132 -5.70 6.97 -10.57
N ILE A 133 -4.97 6.61 -9.51
CA ILE A 133 -4.48 5.26 -9.23
C ILE A 133 -5.66 4.33 -8.99
N ASP A 134 -6.64 4.72 -8.16
CA ASP A 134 -7.83 3.92 -7.86
C ASP A 134 -8.70 3.66 -9.10
N LYS A 135 -8.69 4.58 -10.08
CA LYS A 135 -9.38 4.40 -11.38
C LYS A 135 -8.66 3.45 -12.33
N LEU A 136 -7.39 3.13 -12.10
CA LEU A 136 -6.66 2.17 -12.91
C LEU A 136 -7.06 0.74 -12.46
N ASN A 137 -7.94 0.11 -13.24
CA ASN A 137 -8.38 -1.27 -13.04
C ASN A 137 -7.16 -2.22 -12.86
N GLY A 138 -7.15 -3.00 -11.78
CA GLY A 138 -6.14 -4.03 -11.51
C GLY A 138 -5.16 -3.71 -10.38
N LEU A 139 -5.15 -2.49 -9.83
CA LEU A 139 -4.34 -2.16 -8.64
C LEU A 139 -4.86 -2.76 -7.33
N ASP A 140 -6.15 -3.13 -7.28
CA ASP A 140 -6.72 -3.87 -6.15
C ASP A 140 -6.17 -5.30 -6.05
N SER A 141 -5.53 -5.81 -7.12
CA SER A 141 -4.91 -7.13 -7.07
C SER A 141 -3.60 -7.08 -6.29
N LEU A 142 -3.54 -7.80 -5.18
CA LEU A 142 -2.33 -7.90 -4.36
C LEU A 142 -1.17 -8.57 -5.11
N VAL A 143 -1.49 -9.38 -6.11
CA VAL A 143 -0.56 -10.06 -6.99
C VAL A 143 -1.09 -10.02 -8.43
N LEU A 144 -0.18 -9.80 -9.39
CA LEU A 144 -0.53 -9.79 -10.82
C LEU A 144 -0.95 -11.18 -11.33
N GLU A 145 -0.38 -12.23 -10.74
CA GLU A 145 -0.63 -13.62 -11.08
C GLU A 145 -0.76 -14.43 -9.78
N PRO A 146 -1.59 -15.49 -9.75
CA PRO A 146 -1.67 -16.39 -8.60
C PRO A 146 -0.29 -16.95 -8.22
N GLN A 147 -0.03 -17.11 -6.92
CA GLN A 147 1.26 -17.61 -6.43
C GLN A 147 1.20 -19.12 -6.13
N PRO A 148 2.32 -19.87 -6.31
CA PRO A 148 2.34 -21.32 -6.09
C PRO A 148 2.36 -21.71 -4.59
N ASP A 149 2.11 -20.78 -3.68
CA ASP A 149 2.16 -21.01 -2.23
C ASP A 149 1.04 -21.94 -1.75
N THR A 150 1.41 -22.99 -1.03
CA THR A 150 0.47 -23.85 -0.27
C THR A 150 0.50 -23.58 1.23
N ALA A 151 1.43 -22.74 1.68
CA ALA A 151 1.61 -22.34 3.07
C ALA A 151 1.64 -20.81 3.17
N ILE A 152 0.91 -20.28 4.16
CA ILE A 152 0.86 -18.84 4.43
C ILE A 152 1.18 -18.51 5.89
N ALA A 153 1.69 -17.31 6.12
CA ALA A 153 1.83 -16.72 7.45
C ALA A 153 0.81 -15.59 7.63
N ILE A 154 0.03 -15.65 8.71
CA ILE A 154 -0.95 -14.62 9.08
C ILE A 154 -0.43 -13.86 10.29
N ASP A 155 -0.30 -12.54 10.14
CA ASP A 155 0.13 -11.62 11.19
C ASP A 155 -0.82 -10.40 11.28
N GLU A 156 -0.79 -9.72 12.42
CA GLU A 156 -1.59 -8.53 12.69
C GLU A 156 -0.73 -7.39 13.23
N THR A 157 -0.88 -6.20 12.64
CA THR A 157 -0.34 -4.96 13.20
C THR A 157 -1.48 -4.00 13.55
N PHE A 158 -1.27 -3.10 14.50
CA PHE A 158 -2.28 -2.14 14.91
C PHE A 158 -1.77 -0.71 14.83
N LEU A 159 -2.63 0.17 14.36
CA LEU A 159 -2.40 1.60 14.25
C LEU A 159 -3.48 2.35 15.04
N LYS A 160 -3.13 3.48 15.64
CA LYS A 160 -4.09 4.38 16.28
C LYS A 160 -4.39 5.56 15.36
N ILE A 161 -5.61 5.61 14.84
CA ILE A 161 -6.09 6.73 14.02
C ILE A 161 -7.14 7.47 14.84
N GLN A 162 -6.86 8.72 15.20
CA GLN A 162 -7.76 9.58 16.00
C GLN A 162 -8.30 8.90 17.27
N GLY A 163 -7.43 8.16 17.98
CA GLY A 163 -7.80 7.42 19.20
C GLY A 163 -8.51 6.08 18.98
N THR A 164 -8.89 5.74 17.75
CA THR A 164 -9.45 4.44 17.39
C THR A 164 -8.33 3.48 17.00
N SER A 165 -8.34 2.27 17.55
CA SER A 165 -7.40 1.22 17.13
C SER A 165 -7.92 0.54 15.86
N ILE A 166 -7.07 0.53 14.84
CA ILE A 166 -7.30 -0.12 13.55
C ILE A 166 -6.29 -1.25 13.43
N TYR A 167 -6.77 -2.44 13.07
CA TYR A 167 -5.96 -3.62 12.83
C TYR A 167 -5.75 -3.76 11.32
N VAL A 168 -4.50 -4.03 10.94
CA VAL A 168 -4.13 -4.45 9.58
C VAL A 168 -3.72 -5.91 9.71
N ILE A 169 -4.53 -6.80 9.15
CA ILE A 169 -4.32 -8.24 9.15
C ILE A 169 -3.75 -8.59 7.78
N ILE A 170 -2.62 -9.30 7.77
CA ILE A 170 -1.88 -9.61 6.54
C ILE A 170 -1.64 -11.11 6.46
N ALA A 171 -1.90 -11.70 5.29
CA ALA A 171 -1.47 -13.04 4.94
C ALA A 171 -0.35 -12.96 3.91
N THR A 172 0.78 -13.61 4.18
CA THR A 172 1.95 -13.66 3.30
C THR A 172 2.25 -15.08 2.86
N GLY A 173 2.62 -15.25 1.59
CA GLY A 173 3.09 -16.52 1.05
C GLY A 173 4.43 -16.92 1.66
N TYR A 174 4.58 -18.20 2.01
CA TYR A 174 5.82 -18.68 2.63
C TYR A 174 7.00 -18.77 1.64
N SER A 175 6.73 -19.15 0.40
CA SER A 175 7.72 -19.30 -0.67
C SER A 175 7.88 -18.02 -1.49
N SER A 176 6.78 -17.35 -1.85
CA SER A 176 6.83 -16.13 -2.65
C SER A 176 7.21 -14.89 -1.84
N HIS A 177 6.99 -14.90 -0.53
CA HIS A 177 7.08 -13.73 0.36
C HIS A 177 6.19 -12.55 -0.06
N LYS A 178 5.21 -12.78 -0.94
CA LYS A 178 4.25 -11.76 -1.35
C LYS A 178 3.07 -11.69 -0.38
N THR A 179 2.47 -10.52 -0.30
CA THR A 179 1.18 -10.34 0.38
C THR A 179 0.09 -10.97 -0.47
N LEU A 180 -0.59 -11.97 0.08
CA LEU A 180 -1.65 -12.72 -0.60
C LEU A 180 -3.05 -12.33 -0.12
N GLY A 181 -3.17 -11.80 1.09
CA GLY A 181 -4.43 -11.27 1.60
C GLY A 181 -4.15 -10.10 2.54
N ILE A 182 -5.01 -9.09 2.52
CA ILE A 182 -4.90 -7.95 3.43
C ILE A 182 -6.27 -7.44 3.85
N LYS A 183 -6.41 -7.11 5.13
CA LYS A 183 -7.61 -6.47 5.62
C LYS A 183 -7.33 -5.45 6.68
N VAL A 184 -7.88 -4.25 6.47
CA VAL A 184 -7.95 -3.20 7.47
C VAL A 184 -9.31 -3.30 8.18
N SER A 185 -9.32 -3.49 9.49
CA SER A 185 -10.55 -3.66 10.28
C SER A 185 -10.46 -2.99 11.65
N LYS A 186 -11.60 -2.62 12.22
CA LYS A 186 -11.72 -2.15 13.61
C LYS A 186 -11.74 -3.30 14.62
N SER A 187 -11.89 -4.53 14.13
CA SER A 187 -11.92 -5.77 14.91
C SER A 187 -10.89 -6.77 14.40
N ARG A 188 -10.64 -7.78 15.23
CA ARG A 188 -9.86 -8.98 14.89
C ARG A 188 -10.69 -10.24 15.09
N SER A 189 -11.89 -10.23 14.50
CA SER A 189 -12.84 -11.33 14.62
C SER A 189 -12.43 -12.53 13.76
N GLU A 190 -13.05 -13.68 14.00
CA GLU A 190 -12.89 -14.84 13.12
C GLU A 190 -13.30 -14.52 11.67
N GLU A 191 -14.35 -13.73 11.49
CA GLU A 191 -14.82 -13.29 10.17
C GLU A 191 -13.79 -12.40 9.45
N ASP A 192 -13.08 -11.54 10.20
CA ASP A 192 -12.01 -10.72 9.63
C ASP A 192 -10.84 -11.61 9.14
N MET A 193 -10.43 -12.57 9.97
CA MET A 193 -9.38 -13.55 9.60
C MET A 193 -9.79 -14.41 8.42
N ARG A 194 -11.07 -14.81 8.37
CA ARG A 194 -11.62 -15.61 7.26
C ARG A 194 -11.56 -14.86 5.94
N LYS A 195 -11.90 -13.58 5.93
CA LYS A 195 -11.84 -12.75 4.70
C LYS A 195 -10.42 -12.62 4.15
N VAL A 196 -9.43 -12.44 5.03
CA VAL A 196 -8.00 -12.40 4.64
C VAL A 196 -7.57 -13.76 4.09
N PHE A 197 -8.00 -14.84 4.73
CA PHE A 197 -7.69 -16.20 4.29
C PHE A 197 -8.29 -16.50 2.91
N ASP A 198 -9.58 -16.20 2.70
CA ASP A 198 -10.26 -16.43 1.43
C ASP A 198 -9.67 -15.58 0.30
N GLU A 199 -9.17 -14.38 0.61
CA GLU A 199 -8.42 -13.56 -0.34
C GLU A 199 -7.07 -14.18 -0.69
N ALA A 200 -6.34 -14.67 0.31
CA ALA A 200 -5.08 -15.40 0.08
C ALA A 200 -5.30 -16.63 -0.80
N GLU A 201 -6.35 -17.43 -0.56
CA GLU A 201 -6.67 -18.59 -1.40
C GLU A 201 -6.96 -18.21 -2.86
N ARG A 202 -7.66 -17.08 -3.11
CA ARG A 202 -7.92 -16.61 -4.48
C ARG A 202 -6.64 -16.17 -5.19
N ASN A 203 -5.63 -15.74 -4.43
CA ASN A 203 -4.35 -15.27 -4.94
C ASN A 203 -3.29 -16.39 -5.00
N THR A 204 -3.67 -17.65 -4.77
CA THR A 204 -2.80 -18.82 -4.87
C THR A 204 -3.26 -19.79 -5.95
N GLU A 205 -2.33 -20.43 -6.64
CA GLU A 205 -2.61 -21.48 -7.65
C GLU A 205 -3.19 -22.75 -7.01
N TYR A 206 -2.71 -23.07 -5.82
CA TYR A 206 -3.06 -24.27 -5.08
C TYR A 206 -3.79 -23.94 -3.80
N GLN A 207 -4.61 -24.88 -3.33
CA GLN A 207 -5.28 -24.73 -2.05
C GLN A 207 -4.26 -24.65 -0.90
N ILE A 208 -4.46 -23.69 -0.01
CA ILE A 208 -3.61 -23.48 1.16
C ILE A 208 -3.82 -24.64 2.15
N THR A 209 -2.77 -25.39 2.45
CA THR A 209 -2.82 -26.54 3.37
C THR A 209 -2.22 -26.22 4.74
N THR A 210 -1.40 -25.16 4.83
CA THR A 210 -0.69 -24.81 6.05
C THR A 210 -0.82 -23.31 6.38
N ILE A 211 -1.14 -23.02 7.64
CA ILE A 211 -1.17 -21.65 8.18
C ILE A 211 -0.16 -21.57 9.33
N THR A 212 0.70 -20.57 9.32
CA THR A 212 1.50 -20.18 10.49
C THR A 212 0.95 -18.88 11.07
N SER A 213 0.74 -18.82 12.38
CA SER A 213 0.32 -17.57 13.03
C SER A 213 0.78 -17.51 14.47
N ASP A 214 0.69 -16.31 15.05
CA ASP A 214 0.78 -16.14 16.49
C ASP A 214 -0.39 -16.81 17.20
N ALA A 215 -0.28 -16.96 18.53
CA ALA A 215 -1.32 -17.51 19.40
C ALA A 215 -2.56 -16.61 19.53
N LEU A 216 -3.20 -16.31 18.41
CA LEU A 216 -4.44 -15.56 18.30
C LEU A 216 -5.64 -16.51 18.27
N ASN A 217 -6.62 -16.26 19.15
CA ASN A 217 -7.82 -17.09 19.24
C ASN A 217 -8.66 -17.04 17.94
N ALA A 218 -8.69 -15.89 17.25
CA ALA A 218 -9.48 -15.72 16.04
C ALA A 218 -8.94 -16.59 14.88
N THR A 219 -7.61 -16.60 14.65
CA THR A 219 -6.99 -17.45 13.62
C THR A 219 -7.17 -18.93 13.94
N GLN A 220 -7.09 -19.31 15.22
CA GLN A 220 -7.36 -20.68 15.64
C GLN A 220 -8.81 -21.10 15.37
N SER A 221 -9.79 -20.25 15.68
CA SER A 221 -11.19 -20.53 15.39
C SER A 221 -11.45 -20.62 13.89
N MET A 222 -10.88 -19.69 13.12
CA MET A 222 -10.99 -19.68 11.66
C MET A 222 -10.46 -20.98 11.07
N ALA A 223 -9.21 -21.36 11.36
CA ALA A 223 -8.60 -22.59 10.84
C ALA A 223 -9.40 -23.84 11.23
N LYS A 224 -9.91 -23.88 12.47
CA LYS A 224 -10.75 -24.96 12.99
C LYS A 224 -12.11 -25.07 12.27
N ASN A 225 -12.65 -23.97 11.75
CA ASN A 225 -13.98 -23.89 11.15
C ASN A 225 -13.94 -23.77 9.61
N LEU A 226 -12.80 -24.03 8.97
CA LEU A 226 -12.71 -24.06 7.50
C LEU A 226 -13.51 -25.21 6.88
N GLY A 227 -13.75 -26.29 7.61
CA GLY A 227 -14.52 -27.44 7.13
C GLY A 227 -13.75 -28.34 6.16
N ARG A 228 -12.42 -28.24 6.15
CA ARG A 228 -11.53 -29.06 5.33
C ARG A 228 -10.19 -29.26 6.02
N GLU A 229 -9.42 -30.21 5.51
CA GLU A 229 -8.10 -30.53 6.06
C GLU A 229 -7.17 -29.31 6.04
N ILE A 230 -6.55 -29.02 7.18
CA ILE A 230 -5.57 -27.94 7.30
C ILE A 230 -4.64 -28.14 8.49
N THR A 231 -3.38 -27.74 8.31
CA THR A 231 -2.39 -27.70 9.38
C THR A 231 -2.18 -26.26 9.85
N HIS A 232 -2.44 -26.01 11.14
CA HIS A 232 -2.21 -24.72 11.78
C HIS A 232 -1.01 -24.80 12.74
N VAL A 233 0.06 -24.10 12.38
CA VAL A 233 1.27 -23.95 13.19
C VAL A 233 1.17 -22.66 14.00
N ILE A 234 1.06 -22.79 15.31
CA ILE A 234 0.86 -21.68 16.24
C ILE A 234 2.18 -21.41 16.95
N HIS A 235 2.67 -20.18 16.85
CA HIS A 235 3.79 -19.67 17.65
C HIS A 235 3.25 -18.88 18.85
N PRO A 236 3.37 -19.39 20.09
CA PRO A 236 2.94 -18.64 21.26
C PRO A 236 3.88 -17.47 21.51
N HIS A 237 3.38 -16.25 21.32
CA HIS A 237 4.04 -15.00 21.67
C HIS A 237 4.06 -14.72 23.19
N LYS A 238 4.28 -15.78 23.99
CA LYS A 238 4.47 -15.73 25.44
C LYS A 238 5.76 -16.45 25.82
N LYS A 239 6.58 -15.81 26.66
CA LYS A 239 7.82 -16.43 27.16
C LYS A 239 7.54 -17.80 27.79
N PRO A 240 8.35 -18.84 27.51
CA PRO A 240 9.47 -18.86 26.56
C PRO A 240 9.00 -19.04 25.10
N PHE A 241 9.48 -18.17 24.20
CA PHE A 241 9.19 -18.14 22.73
C PHE A 241 9.72 -19.35 21.94
N LYS A 242 10.04 -20.45 22.64
CA LYS A 242 10.67 -21.65 22.11
C LYS A 242 9.66 -22.76 21.82
N LYS A 243 8.38 -22.51 22.07
CA LYS A 243 7.34 -23.53 21.94
C LYS A 243 6.61 -23.34 20.63
N VAL A 244 6.19 -24.43 20.02
CA VAL A 244 5.32 -24.43 18.85
C VAL A 244 4.19 -25.41 19.12
N ILE A 245 2.98 -25.04 18.74
CA ILE A 245 1.82 -25.92 18.78
C ILE A 245 1.38 -26.14 17.34
N ILE A 246 1.45 -27.37 16.87
CA ILE A 246 0.96 -27.73 15.53
C ILE A 246 -0.38 -28.40 15.74
N ARG A 247 -1.43 -27.90 15.09
CA ARG A 247 -2.74 -28.54 15.06
C ARG A 247 -3.03 -28.98 13.65
N HIS A 248 -3.33 -30.24 13.48
CA HIS A 248 -3.84 -30.78 12.24
C HIS A 248 -5.32 -31.05 12.41
N TYR A 249 -6.16 -30.47 11.56
CA TYR A 249 -7.59 -30.72 11.52
C TYR A 249 -7.88 -31.61 10.33
N SER A 250 -8.46 -32.79 10.58
CA SER A 250 -8.96 -33.70 9.56
C SER A 250 -10.42 -34.05 9.85
N TYR A 251 -11.10 -34.61 8.85
CA TYR A 251 -12.55 -34.84 8.91
C TYR A 251 -12.84 -36.28 8.49
N GLU A 252 -13.54 -37.00 9.37
CA GLU A 252 -13.96 -38.39 9.17
C GLU A 252 -15.49 -38.44 9.31
N GLY A 253 -16.22 -38.40 8.19
CA GLY A 253 -17.68 -38.28 8.20
C GLY A 253 -18.13 -36.97 8.85
N ASP A 254 -18.99 -37.06 9.87
CA ASP A 254 -19.49 -35.92 10.66
C ASP A 254 -18.59 -35.56 11.86
N GLU A 255 -17.40 -36.16 11.97
CA GLU A 255 -16.45 -35.87 13.05
C GLU A 255 -15.25 -35.07 12.54
N ARG A 256 -14.86 -34.05 13.30
CA ARG A 256 -13.54 -33.41 13.14
C ARG A 256 -12.55 -34.04 14.11
N VAL A 257 -11.48 -34.63 13.57
CA VAL A 257 -10.33 -35.09 14.33
C VAL A 257 -9.32 -33.95 14.42
N THR A 258 -8.88 -33.63 15.64
CA THR A 258 -7.88 -32.59 15.90
C THR A 258 -6.66 -33.21 16.54
N THR A 259 -5.60 -33.38 15.77
CA THR A 259 -4.29 -33.83 16.28
C THR A 259 -3.48 -32.62 16.69
N THR A 260 -3.21 -32.48 17.99
CA THR A 260 -2.40 -31.40 18.54
C THR A 260 -1.03 -31.91 18.93
N ILE A 261 0.02 -31.34 18.35
CA ILE A 261 1.43 -31.64 18.66
C ILE A 261 2.05 -30.42 19.36
N GLY A 262 2.47 -30.60 20.60
CA GLY A 262 3.22 -29.60 21.35
C GLY A 262 4.72 -29.87 21.26
N VAL A 263 5.49 -28.89 20.76
CA VAL A 263 6.95 -28.94 20.68
C VAL A 263 7.56 -28.06 21.76
N LYS A 264 8.42 -28.64 22.62
CA LYS A 264 9.01 -27.95 23.78
C LYS A 264 10.28 -27.17 23.46
N SER A 265 10.99 -27.58 22.41
CA SER A 265 12.27 -27.01 21.96
C SER A 265 12.07 -25.95 20.89
N ASP A 266 12.97 -24.96 20.88
CA ASP A 266 13.03 -23.88 19.88
C ASP A 266 13.12 -24.48 18.47
N PHE A 267 11.97 -24.53 17.77
CA PHE A 267 11.85 -25.21 16.48
C PHE A 267 12.78 -24.59 15.43
N PHE A 268 13.07 -23.29 15.55
CA PHE A 268 13.90 -22.52 14.64
C PHE A 268 15.41 -22.66 14.90
N LYS A 269 15.85 -23.29 15.99
CA LYS A 269 17.29 -23.55 16.25
C LYS A 269 17.72 -24.91 15.69
N LYS A 270 18.76 -24.89 14.83
CA LYS A 270 19.28 -26.07 14.09
C LYS A 270 19.81 -27.22 14.96
N ARG A 271 20.21 -26.99 16.22
CA ARG A 271 20.88 -28.00 17.07
C ARG A 271 20.21 -28.13 18.43
N GLY A 272 19.32 -29.10 18.57
CA GLY A 272 18.71 -29.49 19.85
C GLY A 272 17.84 -30.74 19.72
N LYS A 273 17.80 -31.58 20.77
CA LYS A 273 16.91 -32.75 20.83
C LYS A 273 15.45 -32.27 20.86
N ARG A 274 14.71 -32.55 19.79
CA ARG A 274 13.30 -32.15 19.65
C ARG A 274 12.43 -33.14 20.41
N GLN A 275 11.78 -32.67 21.47
CA GLN A 275 10.77 -33.44 22.19
C GLN A 275 9.38 -32.92 21.81
N PHE A 276 8.52 -33.82 21.36
CA PHE A 276 7.13 -33.55 21.06
C PHE A 276 6.22 -34.41 21.93
N LYS A 277 5.04 -33.87 22.24
CA LYS A 277 3.91 -34.61 22.80
C LYS A 277 2.74 -34.39 21.87
N TYR A 278 1.93 -35.42 21.65
CA TYR A 278 0.73 -35.29 20.84
C TYR A 278 -0.51 -35.72 21.63
N MET A 279 -1.66 -35.23 21.19
CA MET A 279 -2.98 -35.58 21.69
C MET A 279 -3.96 -35.50 20.53
N GLU A 280 -4.93 -36.39 20.50
CA GLU A 280 -5.98 -36.41 19.49
C GLU A 280 -7.33 -36.24 20.17
N ASP A 281 -8.10 -35.27 19.68
CA ASP A 281 -9.47 -35.03 20.12
C ASP A 281 -10.41 -35.21 18.94
N LYS A 282 -11.47 -36.02 19.11
CA LYS A 282 -12.57 -36.12 18.14
C LYS A 282 -13.74 -35.24 18.57
N THR A 283 -14.24 -34.43 17.65
CA THR A 283 -15.40 -33.57 17.87
C THR A 283 -16.49 -33.89 16.86
N ASP A 284 -17.61 -34.41 17.36
CA ASP A 284 -18.85 -34.57 16.60
C ASP A 284 -19.40 -33.18 16.16
N LEU A 285 -19.57 -33.01 14.85
CA LEU A 285 -20.07 -31.80 14.20
C LEU A 285 -21.58 -31.86 13.97
N THR A 286 -22.25 -32.96 14.27
CA THR A 286 -23.70 -33.06 14.11
C THR A 286 -24.38 -31.92 14.88
N PRO A 287 -25.31 -31.19 14.25
CA PRO A 287 -25.95 -30.03 14.86
C PRO A 287 -26.74 -30.49 16.08
N LYS A 288 -26.17 -30.27 17.27
CA LYS A 288 -26.86 -30.56 18.53
C LYS A 288 -28.17 -29.78 18.54
N ILE A 289 -29.28 -30.50 18.44
CA ILE A 289 -30.63 -29.94 18.57
C ILE A 289 -30.63 -29.13 19.86
N LYS A 290 -30.76 -27.81 19.74
CA LYS A 290 -30.83 -26.91 20.89
C LYS A 290 -32.02 -27.37 21.72
N LYS A 291 -31.76 -28.13 22.80
CA LYS A 291 -32.81 -28.44 23.79
C LYS A 291 -33.42 -27.10 24.17
N LYS A 292 -34.73 -26.93 23.92
CA LYS A 292 -35.47 -25.76 24.39
C LYS A 292 -35.05 -25.56 25.84
N ARG A 293 -34.45 -24.42 26.18
CA ARG A 293 -34.06 -24.10 27.56
C ARG A 293 -35.34 -23.99 28.37
N GLY A 294 -35.82 -25.14 28.85
CA GLY A 294 -36.90 -25.21 29.79
C GLY A 294 -36.51 -24.39 31.00
N ARG A 295 -37.46 -23.62 31.51
CA ARG A 295 -37.31 -22.91 32.77
C ARG A 295 -36.82 -23.91 33.84
N PRO A 296 -35.75 -23.62 34.59
CA PRO A 296 -35.22 -24.55 35.60
C PRO A 296 -36.34 -24.98 36.56
N LYS A 297 -36.47 -26.30 36.80
CA LYS A 297 -37.43 -26.88 37.75
C LYS A 297 -37.30 -26.13 39.10
N GLY A 298 -38.42 -25.64 39.63
CA GLY A 298 -38.48 -24.90 40.90
C GLY A 298 -38.28 -23.37 40.83
N SER A 299 -38.13 -22.77 39.65
CA SER A 299 -37.93 -21.31 39.54
C SER A 299 -39.22 -20.46 39.60
N LYS A 300 -40.40 -21.05 39.77
CA LYS A 300 -41.66 -20.30 40.05
C LYS A 300 -41.75 -19.82 41.51
N THR A 301 -41.08 -20.49 42.45
CA THR A 301 -41.16 -20.21 43.89
C THR A 301 -39.92 -19.53 44.49
N LYS A 302 -38.88 -19.25 43.69
CA LYS A 302 -37.72 -18.49 44.18
C LYS A 302 -38.08 -17.02 44.39
N LYS A 303 -38.38 -16.64 45.65
CA LYS A 303 -38.45 -15.24 46.08
C LYS A 303 -37.16 -14.52 45.65
N LYS A 304 -37.29 -13.42 44.90
CA LYS A 304 -36.17 -12.53 44.55
C LYS A 304 -35.48 -12.09 45.85
N ARG A 305 -34.25 -12.56 46.10
CA ARG A 305 -33.40 -11.97 47.16
C ARG A 305 -33.14 -10.51 46.79
N LYS A 306 -33.67 -9.58 47.59
CA LYS A 306 -33.38 -8.14 47.45
C LYS A 306 -31.87 -7.95 47.62
N LYS A 307 -31.19 -7.41 46.61
CA LYS A 307 -29.77 -7.03 46.71
C LYS A 307 -29.65 -5.96 47.82
N PRO A 308 -28.72 -6.08 48.77
CA PRO A 308 -28.49 -5.04 49.76
C PRO A 308 -28.10 -3.75 49.03
N ARG A 309 -28.78 -2.63 49.36
CA ARG A 309 -28.46 -1.30 48.83
C ARG A 309 -27.02 -0.96 49.21
N LYS A 310 -26.14 -0.74 48.23
CA LYS A 310 -24.81 -0.18 48.49
C LYS A 310 -24.99 1.20 49.14
N LYS A 311 -24.43 1.40 50.34
CA LYS A 311 -24.35 2.73 50.98
C LYS A 311 -23.61 3.67 50.02
N LYS A 312 -24.23 4.78 49.63
CA LYS A 312 -23.57 5.86 48.89
C LYS A 312 -22.40 6.36 49.74
N LYS A 313 -21.17 6.33 49.20
CA LYS A 313 -20.04 7.03 49.80
C LYS A 313 -20.36 8.53 49.79
N ARG A 314 -20.41 9.16 50.96
CA ARG A 314 -20.50 10.63 51.07
C ARG A 314 -19.22 11.22 50.48
N GLY A 315 -19.37 12.22 49.62
CA GLY A 315 -18.23 12.98 49.08
C GLY A 315 -17.42 13.61 50.21
N ARG A 316 -16.11 13.67 50.02
CA ARG A 316 -15.18 14.41 50.89
C ARG A 316 -15.56 15.90 50.82
N LYS A 317 -15.74 16.53 51.98
CA LYS A 317 -15.64 17.99 52.10
C LYS A 317 -14.18 18.38 51.87
#